data_AF-A0AA42NWS9-F1
#
_entry.id   AF-A0AA42NWS9-F1
#
_cell.length_a   1.000
_cell.length_b   1.000
_cell.length_c   1.000
_cell.angle_alpha   90.00
_cell.angle_beta   90.00
_cell.angle_gamma   90.00
#
_symmetry.space_group_name_H-M   'P 1'
#
loop_
_entity.id
_entity.type
_entity.pdbx_description
1 polymer ?
#
loop_
_entity_poly.entity_id
_entity_poly.type
_entity_poly.pdbx_seq_one_letter_code
_entity_poly.pdbx_strand_id
1 'polypeptide(L)'
;MSFYLPQITEVVPSLVNVKAFDATTIQVKYRDTSGTGSSSTTITADKLKFDLTKGFDEQILSGSVRFKLGADTFIDRTGLLYRNVDSATGSGTQSGIIQYGTGVVEFDSWTPNVDNQLTLQSLTTTTDMLPIHHVSFRTPTIPIRPGSLTVVVAAIAGGQLTLTADEAGIIETNEAHGSINYETGFVDIYFYKKTKKSDHPEIANEPWYDPLLDYTDGGNTVWVNAPYWIDATSVRYNAIAYTYIPLDSDILGLSATRLPPDGRVPIFRVGDIGVIASSKKQELPSHVAGQTYDLNDQRISWCELEDSEGTKVPFDMYTVDYDYGRVTLGGDFALNSLIAPISASYRYQDIGLINDVQINGQITFTKPVTHNYDADNSIVGSVVVVGDMFSRYTSKFVQGTWNSVWDDSPT
;
A
#
# COMPACT_ATOMS: atom_id res chain seq x y z
N MET A 1 48.78 75.50 20.02
CA MET A 1 48.06 74.40 20.69
C MET A 1 47.17 73.73 19.65
N SER A 2 47.37 72.41 19.49
CA SER A 2 46.50 71.35 18.97
C SER A 2 45.34 71.72 18.01
N PHE A 3 45.51 71.30 16.75
CA PHE A 3 44.41 71.01 15.81
C PHE A 3 43.71 69.72 16.26
N TYR A 4 42.40 69.78 16.51
CA TYR A 4 41.57 68.58 16.66
C TYR A 4 41.04 68.20 15.27
N LEU A 5 41.48 67.05 14.74
CA LEU A 5 40.86 66.41 13.58
C LEU A 5 39.47 65.89 14.00
N PRO A 6 38.45 65.94 13.11
CA PRO A 6 37.11 65.49 13.46
C PRO A 6 37.12 64.01 13.83
N GLN A 7 36.60 63.72 15.03
CA GLN A 7 36.43 62.38 15.54
C GLN A 7 35.16 61.80 14.89
N ILE A 8 35.34 60.80 14.03
CA ILE A 8 34.23 60.12 13.34
C ILE A 8 33.49 59.28 14.39
N THR A 9 32.22 59.60 14.64
CA THR A 9 31.42 59.10 15.77
C THR A 9 30.60 57.85 15.47
N GLU A 10 30.63 57.32 14.25
CA GLU A 10 29.81 56.17 13.89
C GLU A 10 30.47 55.32 12.82
N VAL A 11 30.56 54.01 13.08
CA VAL A 11 30.94 53.00 12.10
C VAL A 11 29.65 52.54 11.43
N VAL A 12 29.39 53.02 10.22
CA VAL A 12 28.21 52.62 9.45
C VAL A 12 28.51 51.27 8.78
N PRO A 13 27.83 50.18 9.16
CA PRO A 13 27.94 48.91 8.45
C PRO A 13 27.36 49.07 7.04
N SER A 14 28.20 48.90 6.03
CA SER A 14 27.77 48.81 4.63
C SER A 14 27.76 47.34 4.22
N LEU A 15 26.56 46.76 4.06
CA LEU A 15 26.42 45.45 3.45
C LEU A 15 26.48 45.61 1.92
N VAL A 16 27.61 45.22 1.33
CA VAL A 16 27.77 45.17 -0.13
C VAL A 16 27.65 43.72 -0.57
N ASN A 17 26.61 43.41 -1.33
CA ASN A 17 26.48 42.11 -1.99
C ASN A 17 27.40 42.10 -3.22
N VAL A 18 28.55 41.43 -3.09
CA VAL A 18 29.52 41.29 -4.18
C VAL A 18 29.29 39.94 -4.89
N LYS A 19 28.96 40.00 -6.18
CA LYS A 19 28.95 38.84 -7.07
C LYS A 19 30.31 38.79 -7.76
N ALA A 20 31.21 37.89 -7.34
CA ALA A 20 32.50 37.72 -8.01
C ALA A 20 32.34 36.72 -9.17
N PHE A 21 32.54 37.20 -10.40
CA PHE A 21 32.59 36.36 -11.60
C PHE A 21 34.02 35.89 -11.95
N ASP A 22 35.04 36.55 -11.38
CA ASP A 22 36.47 36.23 -11.54
C ASP A 22 37.23 36.38 -10.21
N ALA A 23 38.47 35.86 -10.15
CA ALA A 23 39.38 35.97 -9.00
C ALA A 23 39.65 37.45 -8.66
N THR A 24 38.84 37.99 -7.74
CA THR A 24 38.91 39.38 -7.32
C THR A 24 39.57 39.45 -5.95
N THR A 25 40.70 40.16 -5.86
CA THR A 25 41.33 40.44 -4.57
C THR A 25 40.54 41.55 -3.88
N ILE A 26 39.67 41.19 -2.94
CA ILE A 26 38.91 42.16 -2.14
C ILE A 26 39.81 42.64 -1.00
N GLN A 27 40.30 43.88 -1.09
CA GLN A 27 41.02 44.54 0.00
C GLN A 27 40.06 45.43 0.80
N VAL A 28 39.59 44.94 1.95
CA VAL A 28 38.86 45.78 2.93
C VAL A 28 39.87 46.34 3.92
N LYS A 29 40.04 47.67 3.93
CA LYS A 29 40.81 48.37 4.96
C LYS A 29 39.87 48.85 6.05
N TYR A 30 39.80 48.12 7.15
CA TYR A 30 39.12 48.57 8.37
C TYR A 30 40.12 48.55 9.53
N ARG A 31 39.87 49.37 10.56
CA ARG A 31 40.76 49.53 11.71
C ARG A 31 40.00 49.11 12.96
N ASP A 32 40.27 47.91 13.47
CA ASP A 32 39.60 47.37 14.66
C ASP A 32 40.32 47.80 15.96
N THR A 33 41.65 47.84 15.97
CA THR A 33 42.43 48.46 17.06
C THR A 33 43.83 48.87 16.58
N SER A 34 44.47 49.81 17.29
CA SER A 34 45.81 50.33 17.00
C SER A 34 46.92 49.27 17.18
N GLY A 35 47.14 48.41 16.20
CA GLY A 35 48.25 47.46 16.19
C GLY A 35 48.58 46.97 14.78
N THR A 36 49.88 46.90 14.45
CA THR A 36 50.39 46.35 13.20
C THR A 36 50.36 44.82 13.27
N GLY A 37 49.26 44.23 12.84
CA GLY A 37 49.12 42.79 12.64
C GLY A 37 48.29 42.52 11.39
N SER A 38 48.75 41.58 10.56
CA SER A 38 47.92 41.01 9.48
C SER A 38 46.76 40.25 10.12
N SER A 39 45.53 40.75 9.97
CA SER A 39 44.31 40.04 10.35
C SER A 39 43.73 39.36 9.11
N SER A 40 43.39 38.07 9.22
CA SER A 40 42.67 37.32 8.18
C SER A 40 41.27 37.00 8.69
N THR A 41 40.26 37.45 7.96
CA THR A 41 38.86 37.09 8.23
C THR A 41 38.41 36.08 7.19
N THR A 42 38.01 34.89 7.64
CA THR A 42 37.43 33.87 6.76
C THR A 42 35.96 34.18 6.53
N ILE A 43 35.59 34.44 5.27
CA ILE A 43 34.18 34.56 4.87
C ILE A 43 33.70 33.17 4.48
N THR A 44 32.69 32.66 5.17
CA THR A 44 32.03 31.41 4.78
C THR A 44 30.97 31.75 3.75
N ALA A 45 31.13 31.25 2.52
CA ALA A 45 30.08 31.35 1.52
C ALA A 45 28.93 30.41 1.90
N ASP A 46 27.69 30.90 1.82
CA ASP A 46 26.49 30.11 2.08
C ASP A 46 26.22 29.12 0.94
N LYS A 47 26.45 29.56 -0.30
CA LYS A 47 26.26 28.76 -1.52
C LYS A 47 27.35 29.01 -2.55
N LEU A 48 27.71 27.97 -3.29
CA LEU A 48 28.51 28.11 -4.50
C LEU A 48 27.59 28.19 -5.72
N LYS A 49 27.92 29.09 -6.65
CA LYS A 49 27.21 29.22 -7.93
C LYS A 49 28.21 29.18 -9.06
N PHE A 50 27.93 28.35 -10.06
CA PHE A 50 28.70 28.31 -11.29
C PHE A 50 27.76 28.34 -12.47
N ASP A 51 28.22 28.95 -13.56
CA ASP A 51 27.56 28.87 -14.86
C ASP A 51 28.28 27.81 -15.70
N LEU A 52 27.57 26.74 -16.05
CA LEU A 52 28.10 25.65 -16.87
C LEU A 52 28.18 25.99 -18.35
N THR A 53 27.34 26.91 -18.84
CA THR A 53 27.35 27.36 -20.25
C THR A 53 28.31 28.52 -20.46
N LYS A 54 29.01 28.98 -19.40
CA LYS A 54 30.07 30.00 -19.48
C LYS A 54 29.62 31.29 -20.20
N GLY A 55 28.40 31.74 -19.94
CA GLY A 55 27.83 32.95 -20.52
C GLY A 55 27.29 32.78 -21.94
N PHE A 56 27.29 31.57 -22.50
CA PHE A 56 26.51 31.28 -23.70
C PHE A 56 25.03 31.13 -23.31
N ASP A 57 24.15 31.75 -24.08
CA ASP A 57 22.69 31.69 -23.92
C ASP A 57 22.14 30.38 -24.51
N GLU A 58 22.62 29.27 -23.96
CA GLU A 58 22.24 27.92 -24.33
C GLU A 58 21.53 27.24 -23.16
N GLN A 59 20.57 26.39 -23.49
CA GLN A 59 19.79 25.63 -22.52
C GLN A 59 20.37 24.22 -22.38
N ILE A 60 20.40 23.70 -21.16
CA ILE A 60 20.98 22.40 -20.86
C ILE A 60 19.92 21.31 -21.02
N LEU A 61 20.24 20.25 -21.77
CA LEU A 61 19.39 19.06 -21.81
C LEU A 61 19.48 18.28 -20.50
N SER A 62 18.34 17.94 -19.89
CA SER A 62 18.33 17.20 -18.63
C SER A 62 18.95 15.80 -18.75
N GLY A 63 19.67 15.41 -17.70
CA GLY A 63 20.42 14.16 -17.59
C GLY A 63 21.74 14.13 -18.37
N SER A 64 22.17 15.23 -18.99
CA SER A 64 23.41 15.29 -19.78
C SER A 64 24.63 15.81 -19.00
N VAL A 65 24.42 16.36 -17.80
CA VAL A 65 25.44 17.10 -17.07
C VAL A 65 26.29 16.15 -16.24
N ARG A 66 27.60 16.26 -16.43
CA ARG A 66 28.59 15.68 -15.53
C ARG A 66 29.78 16.60 -15.42
N PHE A 67 30.17 16.93 -14.19
CA PHE A 67 31.38 17.69 -13.93
C PHE A 67 32.02 17.26 -12.63
N LYS A 68 33.28 17.67 -12.43
CA LYS A 68 33.99 17.55 -11.17
C LYS A 68 34.16 18.89 -10.51
N LEU A 69 34.03 18.92 -9.19
CA LEU A 69 34.44 20.04 -8.35
C LEU A 69 35.42 19.47 -7.32
N GLY A 70 36.71 19.76 -7.51
CA GLY A 70 37.77 19.05 -6.79
C GLY A 70 37.77 17.54 -7.10
N ALA A 71 37.70 16.70 -6.07
CA ALA A 71 37.65 15.24 -6.22
C ALA A 71 36.22 14.69 -6.44
N ASP A 72 35.21 15.48 -6.09
CA ASP A 72 33.80 15.06 -6.13
C ASP A 72 33.25 15.15 -7.55
N THR A 73 32.47 14.14 -7.94
CA THR A 73 31.79 14.10 -9.25
C THR A 73 30.30 14.37 -9.07
N PHE A 74 29.76 15.27 -9.88
CA PHE A 74 28.36 15.68 -9.85
C PHE A 74 27.68 15.28 -11.15
N ILE A 75 26.41 14.85 -11.04
CA ILE A 75 25.51 14.64 -12.16
C ILE A 75 24.16 15.27 -11.88
N ASP A 76 23.42 15.62 -12.92
CA ASP A 76 22.05 16.10 -12.77
C ASP A 76 21.01 14.99 -12.85
N ARG A 77 19.92 15.14 -12.08
CA ARG A 77 18.73 14.29 -12.13
C ARG A 77 17.50 15.14 -11.87
N THR A 78 16.73 15.41 -12.92
CA THR A 78 15.42 16.09 -12.82
C THR A 78 15.50 17.41 -12.04
N GLY A 79 16.44 18.29 -12.39
CA GLY A 79 16.59 19.61 -11.78
C GLY A 79 17.39 19.66 -10.48
N LEU A 80 17.83 18.50 -9.98
CA LEU A 80 18.68 18.37 -8.79
C LEU A 80 20.08 17.90 -9.16
N LEU A 81 21.08 18.27 -8.35
CA LEU A 81 22.46 17.80 -8.49
C LEU A 81 22.77 16.73 -7.45
N TYR A 82 23.31 15.61 -7.91
CA TYR A 82 23.74 14.49 -7.08
C TYR A 82 25.25 14.33 -7.14
N ARG A 83 25.87 14.22 -5.96
CA ARG A 83 27.29 14.04 -5.76
C ARG A 83 27.64 12.58 -5.53
N ASN A 84 28.78 12.17 -6.10
CA ASN A 84 29.44 10.87 -5.93
C ASN A 84 28.46 9.71 -6.08
N VAL A 85 27.76 9.70 -7.22
CA VAL A 85 26.84 8.62 -7.56
C VAL A 85 27.63 7.33 -7.80
N ASP A 86 27.33 6.32 -6.99
CA ASP A 86 27.89 4.98 -7.13
C ASP A 86 27.34 4.32 -8.40
N SER A 87 28.24 3.83 -9.27
CA SER A 87 27.88 3.17 -10.52
C SER A 87 27.20 1.81 -10.35
N ALA A 88 27.37 1.15 -9.20
CA ALA A 88 26.76 -0.16 -8.94
C ALA A 88 25.34 -0.03 -8.36
N THR A 89 25.13 0.92 -7.46
CA THR A 89 23.85 1.09 -6.75
C THR A 89 23.02 2.26 -7.28
N GLY A 90 23.61 3.17 -8.05
CA GLY A 90 22.97 4.39 -8.53
C GLY A 90 22.69 5.43 -7.43
N SER A 91 23.14 5.18 -6.20
CA SER A 91 22.93 6.04 -5.04
C SER A 91 23.93 7.19 -5.02
N GLY A 92 23.48 8.39 -4.65
CA GLY A 92 24.33 9.55 -4.48
C GLY A 92 23.72 10.54 -3.48
N THR A 93 24.51 11.52 -3.06
CA THR A 93 24.06 12.55 -2.12
C THR A 93 23.52 13.74 -2.90
N GLN A 94 22.28 14.17 -2.65
CA GLN A 94 21.79 15.44 -3.21
C GLN A 94 22.62 16.60 -2.65
N SER A 95 23.13 17.48 -3.51
CA SER A 95 24.07 18.53 -3.11
C SER A 95 23.78 19.89 -3.75
N GLY A 96 22.67 20.02 -4.48
CA GLY A 96 22.25 21.30 -5.03
C GLY A 96 21.14 21.17 -6.08
N ILE A 97 20.96 22.24 -6.84
CA ILE A 97 19.99 22.36 -7.92
C ILE A 97 20.66 22.86 -9.21
N ILE A 98 20.03 22.56 -10.34
CA ILE A 98 20.45 23.07 -11.65
C ILE A 98 19.28 23.78 -12.33
N GLN A 99 19.58 24.92 -12.95
CA GLN A 99 18.67 25.65 -13.81
C GLN A 99 18.98 25.30 -15.27
N TYR A 100 18.10 24.53 -15.91
CA TYR A 100 18.29 24.13 -17.31
C TYR A 100 18.19 25.30 -18.28
N GLY A 101 17.41 26.34 -17.94
CA GLY A 101 17.24 27.51 -18.81
C GLY A 101 18.45 28.44 -18.87
N THR A 102 19.23 28.54 -17.80
CA THR A 102 20.35 29.50 -17.68
C THR A 102 21.71 28.84 -17.56
N GLY A 103 21.76 27.52 -17.37
CA GLY A 103 23.01 26.80 -17.14
C GLY A 103 23.60 26.97 -15.73
N VAL A 104 22.92 27.70 -14.85
CA VAL A 104 23.39 27.99 -13.50
C VAL A 104 23.16 26.81 -12.58
N VAL A 105 24.23 26.37 -11.92
CA VAL A 105 24.21 25.39 -10.85
C VAL A 105 24.42 26.07 -9.51
N GLU A 106 23.62 25.69 -8.52
CA GLU A 106 23.70 26.19 -7.13
C GLU A 106 23.92 25.01 -6.19
N PHE A 107 24.96 25.10 -5.36
CA PHE A 107 25.33 24.04 -4.41
C PHE A 107 24.99 24.46 -3.00
N ASP A 108 24.27 23.58 -2.29
CA ASP A 108 23.96 23.73 -0.87
C ASP A 108 24.98 22.98 0.01
N SER A 109 25.72 22.02 -0.57
CA SER A 109 26.81 21.33 0.14
C SER A 109 27.94 20.93 -0.80
N TRP A 110 29.17 21.12 -0.34
CA TRP A 110 30.40 20.73 -1.04
C TRP A 110 31.46 20.35 0.00
N THR A 111 32.54 19.72 -0.44
CA THR A 111 33.67 19.40 0.44
C THR A 111 34.45 20.68 0.77
N PRO A 112 34.51 21.14 2.04
CA PRO A 112 35.16 22.39 2.39
C PRO A 112 36.68 22.30 2.25
N ASN A 113 37.35 23.44 2.09
CA ASN A 113 38.81 23.57 2.00
C ASN A 113 39.47 22.80 0.84
N VAL A 114 38.75 22.61 -0.27
CA VAL A 114 39.27 22.05 -1.52
C VAL A 114 39.26 23.14 -2.59
N ASP A 115 40.18 23.08 -3.56
CA ASP A 115 40.16 23.98 -4.70
C ASP A 115 38.81 23.87 -5.45
N ASN A 116 38.11 24.99 -5.54
CA ASN A 116 36.81 25.11 -6.21
C ASN A 116 36.96 25.17 -7.74
N GLN A 117 37.82 24.33 -8.32
CA GLN A 117 38.01 24.26 -9.76
C GLN A 117 36.96 23.32 -10.37
N LEU A 118 36.07 23.90 -11.19
CA LEU A 118 35.07 23.13 -11.92
C LEU A 118 35.67 22.59 -13.22
N THR A 119 35.63 21.27 -13.39
CA THR A 119 36.04 20.57 -14.61
C THR A 119 34.83 19.88 -15.24
N LEU A 120 34.32 20.45 -16.33
CA LEU A 120 33.20 19.86 -17.09
C LEU A 120 33.64 18.57 -17.78
N GLN A 121 32.89 17.49 -17.61
CA GLN A 121 33.17 16.18 -18.23
C GLN A 121 32.20 15.88 -19.38
N SER A 122 30.91 16.15 -19.17
CA SER A 122 29.88 16.07 -20.21
C SER A 122 28.83 17.15 -19.99
N LEU A 123 28.36 17.70 -21.11
CA LEU A 123 27.27 18.66 -21.15
C LEU A 123 26.71 18.64 -22.56
N THR A 124 25.40 18.46 -22.69
CA THR A 124 24.71 18.66 -23.97
C THR A 124 23.82 19.88 -23.83
N THR A 125 24.05 20.86 -24.70
CA THR A 125 23.25 22.07 -24.77
C THR A 125 22.41 22.10 -26.04
N THR A 126 21.34 22.87 -26.01
CA THR A 126 20.49 23.20 -27.15
C THR A 126 20.16 24.69 -27.10
N THR A 127 19.98 25.31 -28.25
CA THR A 127 19.52 26.69 -28.35
C THR A 127 17.99 26.80 -28.39
N ASP A 128 17.30 25.66 -28.50
CA ASP A 128 15.88 25.61 -28.81
C ASP A 128 15.18 24.55 -27.94
N MET A 129 15.20 24.75 -26.62
CA MET A 129 14.39 23.98 -25.69
C MET A 129 13.06 24.71 -25.50
N LEU A 130 12.00 24.16 -26.09
CA LEU A 130 10.67 24.74 -25.95
C LEU A 130 10.15 24.48 -24.53
N PRO A 131 10.02 25.52 -23.68
CA PRO A 131 9.41 25.35 -22.37
C PRO A 131 7.93 25.06 -22.56
N ILE A 132 7.41 24.06 -21.84
CA ILE A 132 5.98 23.74 -21.87
C ILE A 132 5.36 24.04 -20.51
N HIS A 133 4.05 24.25 -20.50
CA HIS A 133 3.25 24.50 -19.30
C HIS A 133 2.02 23.59 -19.23
N HIS A 134 1.89 22.63 -20.15
CA HIS A 134 0.75 21.72 -20.23
C HIS A 134 1.23 20.34 -20.67
N VAL A 135 0.81 19.30 -19.95
CA VAL A 135 1.14 17.91 -20.23
C VAL A 135 -0.12 17.06 -20.06
N SER A 136 -0.43 16.29 -21.09
CA SER A 136 -1.49 15.28 -21.04
C SER A 136 -0.95 13.92 -21.48
N PHE A 137 -1.33 12.86 -20.77
CA PHE A 137 -0.93 11.49 -21.12
C PHE A 137 -1.97 10.46 -20.65
N ARG A 138 -1.80 9.21 -21.08
CA ARG A 138 -2.58 8.07 -20.60
C ARG A 138 -1.67 7.04 -19.94
N THR A 139 -2.15 6.42 -18.86
CA THR A 139 -1.50 5.27 -18.26
C THR A 139 -1.72 4.02 -19.13
N PRO A 140 -0.74 3.10 -19.22
CA PRO A 140 -0.85 1.88 -20.01
C PRO A 140 -1.78 0.83 -19.37
N THR A 141 -2.01 0.93 -18.06
CA THR A 141 -2.87 0.02 -17.30
C THR A 141 -3.95 0.82 -16.60
N ILE A 142 -5.16 0.27 -16.61
CA ILE A 142 -6.37 0.84 -16.01
C ILE A 142 -7.21 -0.30 -15.42
N PRO A 143 -8.01 -0.05 -14.37
CA PRO A 143 -8.10 1.18 -13.60
C PRO A 143 -6.90 1.40 -12.68
N ILE A 144 -6.59 2.67 -12.39
CA ILE A 144 -5.55 3.08 -11.45
C ILE A 144 -6.12 3.19 -10.03
N ARG A 145 -5.36 2.80 -9.02
CA ARG A 145 -5.71 2.98 -7.61
C ARG A 145 -5.80 4.47 -7.27
N PRO A 146 -6.93 4.95 -6.72
CA PRO A 146 -7.05 6.34 -6.26
C PRO A 146 -5.94 6.71 -5.27
N GLY A 147 -5.38 7.91 -5.42
CA GLY A 147 -4.29 8.43 -4.59
C GLY A 147 -2.90 7.84 -4.88
N SER A 148 -2.74 7.01 -5.90
CA SER A 148 -1.45 6.38 -6.22
C SER A 148 -0.61 7.10 -7.29
N LEU A 149 -1.21 8.03 -8.04
CA LEU A 149 -0.49 8.75 -9.09
C LEU A 149 0.45 9.79 -8.47
N THR A 150 1.73 9.66 -8.80
CA THR A 150 2.76 10.65 -8.53
C THR A 150 3.44 11.04 -9.83
N VAL A 151 3.66 12.33 -10.05
CA VAL A 151 4.34 12.87 -11.24
C VAL A 151 5.49 13.74 -10.78
N VAL A 152 6.63 13.60 -11.43
CA VAL A 152 7.86 14.29 -11.09
C VAL A 152 8.41 14.97 -12.35
N VAL A 153 8.75 16.24 -12.23
CA VAL A 153 9.22 17.05 -13.35
C VAL A 153 10.21 18.12 -12.88
N ALA A 154 11.16 18.50 -13.75
CA ALA A 154 12.08 19.59 -13.48
C ALA A 154 11.52 20.94 -13.96
N ALA A 155 11.68 21.96 -13.14
CA ALA A 155 11.35 23.33 -13.53
C ALA A 155 12.50 23.95 -14.34
N ILE A 156 12.18 24.75 -15.36
CA ILE A 156 13.21 25.50 -16.12
C ILE A 156 13.89 26.54 -15.22
N ALA A 157 13.15 27.10 -14.26
CA ALA A 157 13.65 27.99 -13.22
C ALA A 157 14.55 27.29 -12.17
N GLY A 158 14.70 25.96 -12.26
CA GLY A 158 15.52 25.12 -11.40
C GLY A 158 14.75 24.36 -10.34
N GLY A 159 15.33 23.22 -9.93
CA GLY A 159 14.74 22.32 -8.96
C GLY A 159 13.70 21.37 -9.55
N GLN A 160 13.01 20.66 -8.67
CA GLN A 160 12.09 19.57 -9.00
C GLN A 160 10.71 19.82 -8.40
N LEU A 161 9.67 19.60 -9.20
CA LEU A 161 8.29 19.53 -8.75
C LEU A 161 7.89 18.06 -8.59
N THR A 162 7.24 17.76 -7.46
CA THR A 162 6.62 16.45 -7.19
C THR A 162 5.14 16.67 -6.96
N LEU A 163 4.32 16.15 -7.86
CA LEU A 163 2.87 16.26 -7.87
C LEU A 163 2.26 14.93 -7.44
N THR A 164 1.23 14.98 -6.61
CA THR A 164 0.47 13.81 -6.19
C THR A 164 -1.00 14.08 -6.41
N ALA A 165 -1.72 13.14 -7.02
CA ALA A 165 -3.16 13.24 -7.17
C ALA A 165 -3.86 12.73 -5.90
N ASP A 166 -4.91 13.42 -5.48
CA ASP A 166 -5.73 13.01 -4.32
C ASP A 166 -6.72 11.87 -4.67
N GLU A 167 -7.53 11.45 -3.71
CA GLU A 167 -8.53 10.38 -3.92
C GLU A 167 -9.63 10.76 -4.93
N ALA A 168 -9.90 12.06 -5.12
CA ALA A 168 -10.83 12.57 -6.12
C ALA A 168 -10.20 12.70 -7.52
N GLY A 169 -8.89 12.47 -7.62
CA GLY A 169 -8.13 12.59 -8.86
C GLY A 169 -7.73 14.01 -9.18
N ILE A 170 -7.71 14.92 -8.21
CA ILE A 170 -7.29 16.31 -8.38
C ILE A 170 -5.81 16.46 -8.00
N ILE A 171 -5.09 17.25 -8.79
CA ILE A 171 -3.73 17.70 -8.51
C ILE A 171 -3.81 19.21 -8.32
N GLU A 172 -3.59 19.68 -7.09
CA GLU A 172 -3.59 21.12 -6.79
C GLU A 172 -2.35 21.44 -5.95
N THR A 173 -1.44 22.22 -6.52
CA THR A 173 -0.25 22.77 -5.86
C THR A 173 -0.16 24.27 -6.17
N ASN A 174 0.89 24.95 -5.71
CA ASN A 174 1.06 26.38 -6.00
C ASN A 174 1.51 26.65 -7.45
N GLU A 175 2.16 25.68 -8.10
CA GLU A 175 2.73 25.79 -9.45
C GLU A 175 2.09 24.85 -10.48
N ALA A 176 1.27 23.87 -10.06
CA ALA A 176 0.65 22.89 -10.95
C ALA A 176 -0.77 22.51 -10.52
N HIS A 177 -1.62 22.38 -11.52
CA HIS A 177 -3.07 22.23 -11.42
C HIS A 177 -3.55 21.23 -12.48
N GLY A 178 -4.28 20.20 -12.08
CA GLY A 178 -4.68 19.16 -13.01
C GLY A 178 -5.60 18.11 -12.43
N SER A 179 -5.85 17.07 -13.21
CA SER A 179 -6.62 15.93 -12.75
C SER A 179 -6.26 14.63 -13.46
N ILE A 180 -6.62 13.52 -12.82
CA ILE A 180 -6.61 12.17 -13.37
C ILE A 180 -8.01 11.58 -13.28
N ASN A 181 -8.45 10.96 -14.38
CA ASN A 181 -9.57 10.03 -14.33
C ASN A 181 -9.04 8.61 -14.08
N TYR A 182 -9.25 8.09 -12.88
CA TYR A 182 -8.71 6.79 -12.44
C TYR A 182 -9.25 5.59 -13.22
N GLU A 183 -10.44 5.70 -13.82
CA GLU A 183 -11.04 4.63 -14.63
C GLU A 183 -10.43 4.56 -16.03
N THR A 184 -10.21 5.72 -16.66
CA THR A 184 -9.68 5.83 -18.03
C THR A 184 -8.17 5.97 -18.09
N GLY A 185 -7.53 6.27 -16.95
CA GLY A 185 -6.10 6.53 -16.86
C GLY A 185 -5.65 7.81 -17.55
N PHE A 186 -6.58 8.70 -17.92
CA PHE A 186 -6.26 9.97 -18.56
C PHE A 186 -5.82 10.99 -17.51
N VAL A 187 -4.65 11.59 -17.73
CA VAL A 187 -4.04 12.59 -16.87
C VAL A 187 -3.86 13.88 -17.65
N ASP A 188 -4.25 14.99 -17.06
CA ASP A 188 -4.14 16.32 -17.66
C ASP A 188 -3.65 17.33 -16.62
N ILE A 189 -2.50 17.96 -16.86
CA ILE A 189 -1.80 18.83 -15.90
C ILE A 189 -1.34 20.12 -16.57
N TYR A 190 -1.77 21.24 -16.00
CA TYR A 190 -1.34 22.58 -16.31
C TYR A 190 -0.38 23.11 -15.24
N PHE A 191 0.71 23.73 -15.66
CA PHE A 191 1.71 24.33 -14.79
C PHE A 191 1.56 25.85 -14.86
N TYR A 192 0.97 26.43 -13.83
CA TYR A 192 0.83 27.87 -13.69
C TYR A 192 0.78 28.27 -12.23
N LYS A 193 1.11 29.52 -11.96
CA LYS A 193 0.97 30.13 -10.64
C LYS A 193 -0.10 31.21 -10.68
N LYS A 194 -1.10 31.07 -9.80
CA LYS A 194 -2.15 32.07 -9.60
C LYS A 194 -1.51 33.33 -9.04
N THR A 195 -1.39 34.37 -9.86
CA THR A 195 -0.65 35.59 -9.53
C THR A 195 -1.59 36.78 -9.53
N LYS A 196 -1.53 37.59 -8.46
CA LYS A 196 -2.36 38.76 -8.30
C LYS A 196 -1.83 39.90 -9.15
N LYS A 197 -2.63 40.41 -10.07
CA LYS A 197 -2.18 41.39 -11.07
C LYS A 197 -1.72 42.72 -10.47
N SER A 198 -2.34 43.15 -9.37
CA SER A 198 -1.96 44.41 -8.70
C SER A 198 -0.55 44.37 -8.11
N ASP A 199 -0.07 43.18 -7.74
CA ASP A 199 1.21 43.00 -7.05
C ASP A 199 2.35 42.78 -8.06
N HIS A 200 2.00 42.38 -9.29
CA HIS A 200 2.91 42.06 -10.39
C HIS A 200 2.50 42.76 -11.71
N PRO A 201 2.58 44.10 -11.79
CA PRO A 201 2.21 44.85 -13.00
C PRO A 201 3.11 44.53 -14.21
N GLU A 202 4.32 44.00 -13.98
CA GLU A 202 5.28 43.62 -15.01
C GLU A 202 4.76 42.52 -15.96
N ILE A 203 3.82 41.68 -15.50
CA ILE A 203 3.24 40.59 -16.29
C ILE A 203 2.61 41.10 -17.60
N ALA A 204 2.10 42.33 -17.62
CA ALA A 204 1.50 42.91 -18.82
C ALA A 204 2.49 43.10 -19.99
N ASN A 205 3.81 43.06 -19.71
CA ASN A 205 4.86 43.16 -20.72
C ASN A 205 5.36 41.80 -21.21
N GLU A 206 4.89 40.70 -20.60
CA GLU A 206 5.34 39.37 -20.94
C GLU A 206 4.76 38.92 -22.31
N PRO A 207 5.55 38.24 -23.16
CA PRO A 207 5.10 37.82 -24.49
C PRO A 207 3.94 36.82 -24.48
N TRP A 208 3.78 36.06 -23.40
CA TRP A 208 2.72 35.06 -23.24
C TRP A 208 1.40 35.66 -22.73
N TYR A 209 1.43 36.91 -22.25
CA TYR A 209 0.29 37.51 -21.59
C TYR A 209 -0.77 37.98 -22.60
N ASP A 210 -2.03 37.61 -22.34
CA ASP A 210 -3.20 38.12 -23.04
C ASP A 210 -4.18 38.69 -21.99
N PRO A 211 -4.69 39.92 -22.15
CA PRO A 211 -5.72 40.49 -21.28
C PRO A 211 -6.96 39.61 -21.06
N LEU A 212 -7.27 38.70 -21.99
CA LEU A 212 -8.37 37.74 -21.86
C LEU A 212 -8.14 36.64 -20.81
N LEU A 213 -6.90 36.47 -20.33
CA LEU A 213 -6.54 35.52 -19.29
C LEU A 213 -6.80 36.06 -17.87
N ASP A 214 -7.15 37.33 -17.74
CA ASP A 214 -7.52 37.94 -16.47
C ASP A 214 -8.86 37.36 -15.98
N TYR A 215 -8.87 36.84 -14.76
CA TYR A 215 -10.10 36.43 -14.08
C TYR A 215 -10.24 37.14 -12.74
N THR A 216 -11.49 37.43 -12.38
CA THR A 216 -11.79 38.10 -11.12
C THR A 216 -12.35 37.07 -10.15
N ASP A 217 -11.74 36.97 -8.98
CA ASP A 217 -12.23 36.11 -7.90
C ASP A 217 -13.37 36.80 -7.12
N GLY A 218 -14.09 36.06 -6.27
CA GLY A 218 -15.22 36.55 -5.46
C GLY A 218 -14.91 37.75 -4.55
N GLY A 219 -13.62 38.06 -4.34
CA GLY A 219 -13.14 39.25 -3.63
C GLY A 219 -12.86 40.49 -4.52
N ASN A 220 -13.36 40.54 -5.76
CA ASN A 220 -13.09 41.63 -6.72
C ASN A 220 -11.59 41.86 -7.02
N THR A 221 -10.76 40.83 -6.82
CA THR A 221 -9.33 40.89 -7.11
C THR A 221 -9.08 40.23 -8.47
N VAL A 222 -8.29 40.90 -9.32
CA VAL A 222 -7.91 40.39 -10.64
C VAL A 222 -6.68 39.51 -10.53
N TRP A 223 -6.79 38.29 -11.01
CA TRP A 223 -5.78 37.26 -11.04
C TRP A 223 -5.44 36.89 -12.47
N VAL A 224 -4.19 36.43 -12.67
CA VAL A 224 -3.71 35.85 -13.92
C VAL A 224 -3.00 34.54 -13.59
N ASN A 225 -3.22 33.52 -14.42
CA ASN A 225 -2.51 32.26 -14.32
C ASN A 225 -1.19 32.37 -15.09
N ALA A 226 -0.13 32.80 -14.40
CA ALA A 226 1.18 32.95 -15.01
C ALA A 226 1.77 31.56 -15.29
N PRO A 227 2.14 31.21 -16.54
CA PRO A 227 2.72 29.92 -16.88
C PRO A 227 3.96 29.63 -16.03
N TYR A 228 4.05 28.40 -15.53
CA TYR A 228 5.24 27.89 -14.87
C TYR A 228 5.94 26.89 -15.79
N TRP A 229 7.11 27.27 -16.28
CA TRP A 229 7.80 26.55 -17.34
C TRP A 229 8.52 25.31 -16.83
N ILE A 230 8.23 24.17 -17.45
CA ILE A 230 8.86 22.87 -17.15
C ILE A 230 9.64 22.31 -18.33
N ASP A 231 10.59 21.43 -18.03
CA ASP A 231 11.27 20.61 -19.03
C ASP A 231 10.42 19.39 -19.40
N ALA A 232 9.93 19.37 -20.64
CA ALA A 232 9.14 18.28 -21.22
C ALA A 232 9.83 16.90 -21.14
N THR A 233 11.15 16.85 -21.29
CA THR A 233 11.92 15.59 -21.34
C THR A 233 12.11 14.97 -19.96
N SER A 234 11.94 15.77 -18.90
CA SER A 234 12.13 15.36 -17.51
C SER A 234 10.90 14.71 -16.87
N VAL A 235 9.74 14.76 -17.53
CA VAL A 235 8.48 14.26 -16.97
C VAL A 235 8.55 12.75 -16.74
N ARG A 236 8.35 12.32 -15.49
CA ARG A 236 8.24 10.92 -15.07
C ARG A 236 7.03 10.76 -14.18
N TYR A 237 6.38 9.60 -14.21
CA TYR A 237 5.26 9.30 -13.31
C TYR A 237 5.36 7.89 -12.75
N ASN A 238 4.69 7.67 -11.62
CA ASN A 238 4.48 6.36 -11.03
C ASN A 238 3.01 6.25 -10.59
N ALA A 239 2.40 5.08 -10.82
CA ALA A 239 1.01 4.81 -10.45
C ALA A 239 0.81 3.30 -10.23
N ILE A 240 -0.15 2.93 -9.37
CA ILE A 240 -0.46 1.53 -9.05
C ILE A 240 -1.80 1.19 -9.70
N ALA A 241 -1.84 0.15 -10.54
CA ALA A 241 -3.08 -0.32 -11.15
C ALA A 241 -3.68 -1.51 -10.39
N TYR A 242 -5.01 -1.66 -10.45
CA TYR A 242 -5.68 -2.89 -10.03
C TYR A 242 -5.96 -3.76 -11.25
N THR A 243 -5.53 -5.01 -11.21
CA THR A 243 -5.97 -6.01 -12.18
C THR A 243 -6.95 -6.94 -11.48
N TYR A 244 -8.25 -6.70 -11.68
CA TYR A 244 -9.26 -7.68 -11.33
C TYR A 244 -9.48 -8.56 -12.55
N ILE A 245 -9.27 -9.87 -12.40
CA ILE A 245 -9.86 -10.85 -13.33
C ILE A 245 -11.28 -11.06 -12.79
N PRO A 246 -12.33 -10.52 -13.43
CA PRO A 246 -13.69 -10.79 -12.98
C PRO A 246 -13.96 -12.28 -13.18
N LEU A 247 -14.17 -13.00 -12.08
CA LEU A 247 -14.67 -14.37 -12.09
C LEU A 247 -16.20 -14.27 -12.12
N ASP A 248 -16.81 -14.80 -13.17
CA ASP A 248 -18.24 -14.67 -13.45
C ASP A 248 -19.11 -15.24 -12.31
N SER A 249 -19.97 -14.41 -11.74
CA SER A 249 -20.88 -14.75 -10.64
C SER A 249 -21.98 -15.73 -11.07
N ASP A 250 -22.30 -15.82 -12.36
CA ASP A 250 -23.32 -16.73 -12.87
C ASP A 250 -22.82 -18.19 -12.87
N ILE A 251 -21.50 -18.41 -12.87
CA ILE A 251 -20.89 -19.74 -12.71
C ILE A 251 -20.77 -20.12 -11.22
N LEU A 252 -20.59 -19.14 -10.32
CA LEU A 252 -20.33 -19.38 -8.90
C LEU A 252 -21.54 -19.23 -7.97
N GLY A 253 -22.64 -18.63 -8.43
CA GLY A 253 -23.86 -18.44 -7.64
C GLY A 253 -23.67 -17.53 -6.42
N LEU A 254 -22.61 -16.71 -6.38
CA LEU A 254 -22.22 -15.91 -5.21
C LEU A 254 -21.78 -14.50 -5.64
N SER A 255 -22.24 -13.48 -4.92
CA SER A 255 -22.01 -12.07 -5.28
C SER A 255 -20.59 -11.61 -4.93
N ALA A 256 -19.82 -11.24 -5.95
CA ALA A 256 -18.42 -10.82 -5.81
C ALA A 256 -18.22 -9.46 -5.10
N THR A 257 -19.25 -8.62 -5.01
CA THR A 257 -19.15 -7.28 -4.39
C THR A 257 -19.09 -7.31 -2.86
N ARG A 258 -19.41 -8.44 -2.24
CA ARG A 258 -19.35 -8.63 -0.78
C ARG A 258 -18.17 -9.49 -0.33
N LEU A 259 -17.33 -9.95 -1.27
CA LEU A 259 -16.16 -10.75 -0.94
C LEU A 259 -15.01 -9.81 -0.55
N PRO A 260 -14.32 -10.08 0.58
CA PRO A 260 -13.10 -9.37 0.93
C PRO A 260 -12.06 -9.47 -0.20
N PRO A 261 -11.24 -8.43 -0.42
CA PRO A 261 -10.27 -8.39 -1.53
C PRO A 261 -9.20 -9.50 -1.48
N ASP A 262 -9.00 -10.14 -0.33
CA ASP A 262 -8.12 -11.30 -0.14
C ASP A 262 -8.82 -12.65 -0.41
N GLY A 263 -10.09 -12.65 -0.83
CA GLY A 263 -10.88 -13.87 -1.10
C GLY A 263 -11.23 -14.71 0.13
N ARG A 264 -10.71 -14.37 1.32
CA ARG A 264 -11.02 -15.06 2.58
C ARG A 264 -12.36 -14.59 3.14
N VAL A 265 -13.28 -15.52 3.37
CA VAL A 265 -14.59 -15.24 3.98
C VAL A 265 -14.62 -15.82 5.40
N PRO A 266 -15.02 -15.04 6.42
CA PRO A 266 -15.19 -15.59 7.76
C PRO A 266 -16.39 -16.54 7.76
N ILE A 267 -16.12 -17.84 7.89
CA ILE A 267 -17.14 -18.89 7.99
C ILE A 267 -17.70 -19.05 9.42
N PHE A 268 -17.03 -18.47 10.42
CA PHE A 268 -17.42 -18.46 11.83
C PHE A 268 -17.67 -17.04 12.32
N ARG A 269 -18.64 -16.87 13.21
CA ARG A 269 -18.94 -15.59 13.85
C ARG A 269 -19.03 -15.77 15.37
N VAL A 270 -18.65 -14.73 16.10
CA VAL A 270 -18.83 -14.70 17.56
C VAL A 270 -20.32 -14.72 17.88
N GLY A 271 -20.72 -15.60 18.81
CA GLY A 271 -22.11 -15.81 19.17
C GLY A 271 -22.85 -16.86 18.32
N ASP A 272 -22.24 -17.39 17.27
CA ASP A 272 -22.77 -18.56 16.57
C ASP A 272 -22.31 -19.85 17.26
N ILE A 273 -23.03 -20.95 16.98
CA ILE A 273 -22.69 -22.28 17.50
C ILE A 273 -21.71 -22.94 16.52
N GLY A 274 -20.57 -23.38 17.05
CA GLY A 274 -19.62 -24.21 16.33
C GLY A 274 -19.63 -25.65 16.84
N VAL A 275 -19.27 -26.57 15.97
CA VAL A 275 -19.01 -27.97 16.29
C VAL A 275 -17.60 -28.32 15.88
N ILE A 276 -16.91 -29.07 16.73
CA ILE A 276 -15.71 -29.81 16.36
C ILE A 276 -16.03 -31.29 16.51
N ALA A 277 -15.78 -32.06 15.45
CA ALA A 277 -16.08 -33.49 15.42
C ALA A 277 -14.89 -34.25 14.87
N SER A 278 -14.56 -35.38 15.50
CA SER A 278 -13.59 -36.33 14.96
C SER A 278 -14.30 -37.64 14.62
N SER A 279 -14.14 -38.07 13.37
CA SER A 279 -14.72 -39.31 12.85
C SER A 279 -13.61 -40.34 12.68
N LYS A 280 -13.79 -41.53 13.25
CA LYS A 280 -12.84 -42.63 13.19
C LYS A 280 -13.54 -43.93 12.79
N LYS A 281 -12.76 -44.87 12.26
CA LYS A 281 -13.21 -46.22 11.93
C LYS A 281 -12.30 -47.22 12.62
N GLN A 282 -12.89 -48.20 13.30
CA GLN A 282 -12.18 -49.25 14.03
C GLN A 282 -12.74 -50.61 13.63
N GLU A 283 -11.88 -51.51 13.17
CA GLU A 283 -12.26 -52.89 12.92
C GLU A 283 -12.48 -53.64 14.24
N LEU A 284 -13.56 -54.42 14.32
CA LEU A 284 -13.83 -55.27 15.47
C LEU A 284 -12.90 -56.49 15.41
N PRO A 285 -12.25 -56.88 16.52
CA PRO A 285 -11.31 -58.01 16.54
C PRO A 285 -12.00 -59.36 16.30
N SER A 286 -13.30 -59.45 16.59
CA SER A 286 -14.16 -60.59 16.30
C SER A 286 -15.61 -60.12 16.13
N HIS A 287 -16.50 -61.07 15.80
CA HIS A 287 -17.94 -60.81 15.61
C HIS A 287 -18.79 -61.89 16.28
N VAL A 288 -18.41 -62.28 17.51
CA VAL A 288 -19.15 -63.24 18.34
C VAL A 288 -20.44 -62.60 18.86
N ALA A 289 -21.56 -63.30 18.70
CA ALA A 289 -22.87 -62.86 19.18
C ALA A 289 -22.89 -62.68 20.71
N GLY A 290 -23.56 -61.63 21.20
CA GLY A 290 -23.63 -61.30 22.63
C GLY A 290 -22.33 -60.71 23.23
N GLN A 291 -21.24 -60.63 22.46
CA GLN A 291 -19.98 -60.07 22.96
C GLN A 291 -19.99 -58.53 22.90
N THR A 292 -19.41 -57.91 23.93
CA THR A 292 -19.11 -56.48 23.98
C THR A 292 -17.67 -56.21 23.53
N TYR A 293 -17.51 -55.18 22.70
CA TYR A 293 -16.23 -54.68 22.19
C TYR A 293 -16.02 -53.25 22.66
N ASP A 294 -14.83 -52.96 23.19
CA ASP A 294 -14.41 -51.61 23.55
C ASP A 294 -13.88 -50.87 22.30
N LEU A 295 -14.37 -49.65 22.09
CA LEU A 295 -13.78 -48.71 21.14
C LEU A 295 -12.58 -48.01 21.77
N ASN A 296 -11.71 -47.45 20.94
CA ASN A 296 -10.51 -46.74 21.39
C ASN A 296 -10.83 -45.43 22.13
N ASP A 297 -12.01 -44.85 21.89
CA ASP A 297 -12.44 -43.58 22.47
C ASP A 297 -13.75 -43.74 23.27
N GLN A 298 -13.92 -42.92 24.31
CA GLN A 298 -15.09 -42.87 25.19
C GLN A 298 -15.85 -41.55 24.98
N ARG A 299 -17.08 -41.45 25.51
CA ARG A 299 -17.98 -40.27 25.33
C ARG A 299 -18.19 -39.94 23.85
N ILE A 300 -18.52 -40.96 23.08
CA ILE A 300 -18.83 -40.85 21.65
C ILE A 300 -20.25 -40.32 21.48
N SER A 301 -20.53 -39.65 20.36
CA SER A 301 -21.84 -39.05 20.08
C SER A 301 -22.61 -39.77 18.99
N TRP A 302 -21.96 -40.68 18.26
CA TRP A 302 -22.59 -41.54 17.26
C TRP A 302 -21.65 -42.72 16.95
N CYS A 303 -22.24 -43.87 16.63
CA CYS A 303 -21.55 -45.08 16.20
C CYS A 303 -22.48 -45.91 15.34
N GLU A 304 -21.97 -46.42 14.22
CA GLU A 304 -22.63 -47.39 13.36
C GLU A 304 -21.66 -48.51 12.99
N LEU A 305 -22.19 -49.73 12.84
CA LEU A 305 -21.42 -50.87 12.37
C LEU A 305 -21.62 -51.07 10.87
N GLU A 306 -20.52 -51.30 10.16
CA GLU A 306 -20.46 -51.52 8.72
C GLU A 306 -19.64 -52.77 8.41
N ASP A 307 -20.00 -53.46 7.34
CA ASP A 307 -19.21 -54.56 6.81
C ASP A 307 -18.07 -54.07 5.90
N SER A 308 -17.29 -54.99 5.32
CA SER A 308 -16.17 -54.64 4.44
C SER A 308 -16.58 -54.00 3.11
N GLU A 309 -17.84 -54.18 2.68
CA GLU A 309 -18.40 -53.59 1.44
C GLU A 309 -19.18 -52.29 1.73
N GLY A 310 -19.27 -51.87 3.00
CA GLY A 310 -19.99 -50.67 3.44
C GLY A 310 -21.47 -50.88 3.70
N THR A 311 -21.95 -52.13 3.74
CA THR A 311 -23.31 -52.47 4.16
C THR A 311 -23.44 -52.25 5.65
N LYS A 312 -24.46 -51.49 6.05
CA LYS A 312 -24.74 -51.22 7.46
C LYS A 312 -25.33 -52.44 8.15
N VAL A 313 -24.79 -52.77 9.32
CA VAL A 313 -25.42 -53.74 10.21
C VAL A 313 -26.77 -53.15 10.68
N PRO A 314 -27.86 -53.92 10.63
CA PRO A 314 -29.16 -53.48 11.15
C PRO A 314 -29.08 -52.98 12.60
N PHE A 315 -29.78 -51.88 12.90
CA PHE A 315 -29.68 -51.18 14.19
C PHE A 315 -30.23 -51.98 15.38
N ASP A 316 -31.04 -53.01 15.11
CA ASP A 316 -31.61 -53.93 16.10
C ASP A 316 -30.63 -55.06 16.48
N MET A 317 -29.55 -55.25 15.71
CA MET A 317 -28.58 -56.33 15.92
C MET A 317 -27.40 -55.94 16.83
N TYR A 318 -27.34 -54.72 17.32
CA TYR A 318 -26.31 -54.28 18.27
C TYR A 318 -26.83 -53.13 19.15
N THR A 319 -26.15 -52.93 20.28
CA THR A 319 -26.39 -51.80 21.18
C THR A 319 -25.08 -51.07 21.42
N VAL A 320 -25.15 -49.75 21.57
CA VAL A 320 -23.98 -48.90 21.78
C VAL A 320 -24.11 -48.18 23.12
N ASP A 321 -23.08 -48.30 23.95
CA ASP A 321 -22.87 -47.47 25.13
C ASP A 321 -22.02 -46.27 24.72
N TYR A 322 -22.67 -45.10 24.63
CA TYR A 322 -22.04 -43.87 24.17
C TYR A 322 -21.07 -43.27 25.20
N ASP A 323 -21.31 -43.48 26.50
CA ASP A 323 -20.48 -42.91 27.56
C ASP A 323 -19.15 -43.64 27.68
N TYR A 324 -19.19 -44.99 27.65
CA TYR A 324 -18.01 -45.83 27.77
C TYR A 324 -17.40 -46.23 26.43
N GLY A 325 -18.03 -45.88 25.30
CA GLY A 325 -17.54 -46.20 23.97
C GLY A 325 -17.52 -47.71 23.71
N ARG A 326 -18.64 -48.39 23.98
CA ARG A 326 -18.73 -49.86 23.83
C ARG A 326 -19.81 -50.25 22.86
N VAL A 327 -19.54 -51.27 22.05
CA VAL A 327 -20.53 -51.86 21.15
C VAL A 327 -20.77 -53.30 21.56
N THR A 328 -22.03 -53.65 21.82
CA THR A 328 -22.43 -55.01 22.16
C THR A 328 -23.26 -55.58 21.03
N LEU A 329 -22.78 -56.68 20.41
CA LEU A 329 -23.55 -57.39 19.40
C LEU A 329 -24.70 -58.14 20.06
N GLY A 330 -25.86 -58.16 19.40
CA GLY A 330 -27.03 -58.90 19.87
C GLY A 330 -26.74 -60.40 20.04
N GLY A 331 -27.48 -61.06 20.93
CA GLY A 331 -27.33 -62.51 21.16
C GLY A 331 -27.64 -63.37 19.93
N ASP A 332 -28.47 -62.85 19.03
CA ASP A 332 -28.84 -63.48 17.76
C ASP A 332 -28.05 -62.93 16.56
N PHE A 333 -26.95 -62.22 16.80
CA PHE A 333 -26.14 -61.66 15.73
C PHE A 333 -25.57 -62.78 14.84
N ALA A 334 -25.86 -62.70 13.54
CA ALA A 334 -25.34 -63.61 12.53
C ALA A 334 -24.90 -62.82 11.31
N LEU A 335 -23.77 -63.22 10.73
CA LEU A 335 -23.15 -62.51 9.62
C LEU A 335 -24.05 -62.50 8.37
N ASN A 336 -24.78 -63.58 8.10
CA ASN A 336 -25.74 -63.69 7.00
C ASN A 336 -25.15 -63.16 5.66
N SER A 337 -25.67 -62.02 5.17
CA SER A 337 -25.24 -61.36 3.93
C SER A 337 -24.11 -60.33 4.12
N LEU A 338 -23.65 -60.10 5.35
CA LEU A 338 -22.56 -59.17 5.68
C LEU A 338 -21.21 -59.85 5.47
N ILE A 339 -20.22 -59.07 5.05
CA ILE A 339 -18.86 -59.58 4.79
C ILE A 339 -17.89 -59.08 5.86
N ALA A 340 -17.19 -60.00 6.52
CA ALA A 340 -16.17 -59.67 7.50
C ALA A 340 -14.91 -59.05 6.84
N PRO A 341 -14.18 -58.14 7.52
CA PRO A 341 -14.37 -57.71 8.90
C PRO A 341 -15.49 -56.68 9.09
N ILE A 342 -16.14 -56.72 10.26
CA ILE A 342 -17.09 -55.69 10.67
C ILE A 342 -16.30 -54.55 11.34
N SER A 343 -16.61 -53.33 10.95
CA SER A 343 -15.99 -52.11 11.46
C SER A 343 -17.01 -51.22 12.16
N ALA A 344 -16.62 -50.63 13.28
CA ALA A 344 -17.33 -49.55 13.93
C ALA A 344 -16.84 -48.20 13.39
N SER A 345 -17.72 -47.50 12.67
CA SER A 345 -17.56 -46.09 12.33
C SER A 345 -18.17 -45.28 13.46
N TYR A 346 -17.38 -44.45 14.16
CA TYR A 346 -17.85 -43.66 15.29
C TYR A 346 -17.30 -42.23 15.25
N ARG A 347 -17.96 -41.33 15.98
CA ARG A 347 -17.51 -39.94 16.17
C ARG A 347 -17.73 -39.47 17.59
N TYR A 348 -16.83 -38.64 18.07
CA TYR A 348 -17.04 -37.79 19.24
C TYR A 348 -17.02 -36.32 18.80
N GLN A 349 -17.89 -35.51 19.39
CA GLN A 349 -18.03 -34.11 18.99
C GLN A 349 -18.33 -33.23 20.20
N ASP A 350 -17.78 -32.02 20.16
CA ASP A 350 -18.09 -30.95 21.10
C ASP A 350 -18.82 -29.84 20.37
N ILE A 351 -19.98 -29.46 20.92
CA ILE A 351 -20.79 -28.34 20.41
C ILE A 351 -20.73 -27.21 21.44
N GLY A 352 -20.34 -26.02 21.00
CA GLY A 352 -20.17 -24.87 21.86
C GLY A 352 -20.46 -23.56 21.17
N LEU A 353 -20.83 -22.56 21.97
CA LEU A 353 -20.93 -21.19 21.49
C LEU A 353 -19.51 -20.64 21.23
N ILE A 354 -19.32 -20.00 20.09
CA ILE A 354 -18.06 -19.37 19.72
C ILE A 354 -17.92 -18.05 20.47
N ASN A 355 -16.89 -17.94 21.31
CA ASN A 355 -16.58 -16.75 22.09
C ASN A 355 -15.72 -15.76 21.31
N ASP A 356 -14.78 -16.25 20.52
CA ASP A 356 -13.83 -15.41 19.79
C ASP A 356 -13.36 -16.10 18.50
N VAL A 357 -13.13 -15.28 17.46
CA VAL A 357 -12.64 -15.71 16.14
C VAL A 357 -11.55 -14.76 15.69
N GLN A 358 -10.33 -15.27 15.55
CA GLN A 358 -9.16 -14.51 15.15
C GLN A 358 -8.85 -14.67 13.67
N ILE A 359 -8.24 -13.65 13.07
CA ILE A 359 -7.88 -13.65 11.63
C ILE A 359 -6.84 -14.72 11.25
N ASN A 360 -6.10 -15.24 12.24
CA ASN A 360 -5.16 -16.34 12.07
C ASN A 360 -5.83 -17.73 12.02
N GLY A 361 -7.17 -17.80 12.11
CA GLY A 361 -7.93 -19.06 12.10
C GLY A 361 -8.14 -19.67 13.49
N GLN A 362 -7.71 -19.01 14.56
CA GLN A 362 -7.97 -19.48 15.93
C GLN A 362 -9.41 -19.18 16.34
N ILE A 363 -10.10 -20.22 16.84
CA ILE A 363 -11.48 -20.13 17.33
C ILE A 363 -11.47 -20.55 18.79
N THR A 364 -12.12 -19.75 19.63
CA THR A 364 -12.27 -20.06 21.06
C THR A 364 -13.73 -20.34 21.36
N PHE A 365 -14.00 -21.52 21.94
CA PHE A 365 -15.31 -21.87 22.46
C PHE A 365 -15.50 -21.32 23.87
N THR A 366 -16.76 -21.06 24.25
CA THR A 366 -17.16 -20.68 25.61
C THR A 366 -16.94 -21.80 26.64
N LYS A 367 -16.90 -23.06 26.18
CA LYS A 367 -16.64 -24.25 27.01
C LYS A 367 -15.35 -24.91 26.56
N PRO A 368 -14.57 -25.52 27.48
CA PRO A 368 -13.41 -26.31 27.09
C PRO A 368 -13.85 -27.54 26.28
N VAL A 369 -13.05 -27.89 25.28
CA VAL A 369 -13.21 -29.16 24.55
C VAL A 369 -12.93 -30.34 25.48
N THR A 370 -13.67 -31.42 25.30
CA THR A 370 -13.64 -32.60 26.17
C THR A 370 -12.65 -33.66 25.70
N HIS A 371 -12.21 -33.60 24.44
CA HIS A 371 -11.23 -34.50 23.83
C HIS A 371 -10.08 -33.76 23.16
N ASN A 372 -8.98 -34.48 22.93
CA ASN A 372 -7.88 -34.02 22.08
C ASN A 372 -8.20 -34.35 20.63
N TYR A 373 -8.54 -33.32 19.85
CA TYR A 373 -8.83 -33.43 18.44
C TYR A 373 -7.56 -33.40 17.61
N ASP A 374 -7.34 -34.44 16.82
CA ASP A 374 -6.23 -34.55 15.88
C ASP A 374 -6.57 -33.90 14.53
N ALA A 375 -5.60 -33.24 13.89
CA ALA A 375 -5.82 -32.46 12.68
C ALA A 375 -6.26 -33.32 11.48
N ASP A 376 -5.77 -34.56 11.39
CA ASP A 376 -6.04 -35.44 10.25
C ASP A 376 -7.47 -36.00 10.25
N ASN A 377 -8.08 -36.10 11.42
CA ASN A 377 -9.35 -36.79 11.63
C ASN A 377 -10.47 -35.89 12.16
N SER A 378 -10.21 -34.60 12.32
CA SER A 378 -11.15 -33.65 12.94
C SER A 378 -11.56 -32.54 12.00
N ILE A 379 -12.84 -32.18 12.05
CA ILE A 379 -13.43 -31.13 11.24
C ILE A 379 -14.12 -30.14 12.17
N VAL A 380 -13.92 -28.85 11.92
CA VAL A 380 -14.64 -27.76 12.58
C VAL A 380 -15.69 -27.21 11.63
N GLY A 381 -16.93 -27.09 12.08
CA GLY A 381 -18.06 -26.61 11.29
C GLY A 381 -18.95 -25.65 12.06
N SER A 382 -19.69 -24.79 11.34
CA SER A 382 -20.76 -23.98 11.92
C SER A 382 -22.06 -24.78 11.96
N VAL A 383 -22.86 -24.57 13.00
CA VAL A 383 -24.10 -25.32 13.21
C VAL A 383 -25.29 -24.36 13.14
N VAL A 384 -26.28 -24.74 12.35
CA VAL A 384 -27.61 -24.15 12.40
C VAL A 384 -28.48 -25.03 13.28
N VAL A 385 -28.90 -24.50 14.42
CA VAL A 385 -29.82 -25.22 15.31
C VAL A 385 -31.22 -25.13 14.74
N VAL A 386 -31.67 -26.23 14.15
CA VAL A 386 -33.09 -26.46 13.89
C VAL A 386 -33.70 -26.83 15.24
N GLY A 387 -34.80 -26.17 15.61
CA GLY A 387 -35.52 -26.48 16.86
C GLY A 387 -36.11 -27.89 16.85
N ASP A 388 -37.07 -28.15 17.73
CA ASP A 388 -37.64 -29.48 17.89
C ASP A 388 -38.19 -30.03 16.56
N MET A 389 -37.60 -31.12 16.08
CA MET A 389 -38.12 -31.88 14.95
C MET A 389 -39.12 -32.91 15.47
N PHE A 390 -40.29 -32.99 14.84
CA PHE A 390 -41.24 -34.06 15.11
C PHE A 390 -40.62 -35.42 14.75
N SER A 391 -40.81 -36.41 15.62
CA SER A 391 -40.38 -37.78 15.35
C SER A 391 -41.06 -38.31 14.08
N ARG A 392 -40.28 -38.98 13.23
CA ARG A 392 -40.81 -39.67 12.05
C ARG A 392 -41.62 -40.87 12.55
N TYR A 393 -42.95 -40.77 12.50
CA TYR A 393 -43.81 -41.92 12.72
C TYR A 393 -43.93 -42.75 11.44
N THR A 394 -43.81 -44.07 11.54
CA THR A 394 -43.95 -44.99 10.39
C THR A 394 -45.43 -45.17 10.01
N SER A 395 -46.33 -45.06 10.99
CA SER A 395 -47.78 -45.11 10.83
C SER A 395 -48.46 -44.24 11.90
N LYS A 396 -49.36 -43.35 11.49
CA LYS A 396 -50.23 -42.59 12.40
C LYS A 396 -51.63 -43.17 12.29
N PHE A 397 -52.09 -43.81 13.36
CA PHE A 397 -53.46 -44.31 13.48
C PHE A 397 -54.10 -43.73 14.75
N VAL A 398 -55.42 -43.66 14.75
CA VAL A 398 -56.23 -43.25 15.90
C VAL A 398 -57.31 -44.30 16.06
N GLN A 399 -57.35 -44.98 17.19
CA GLN A 399 -58.42 -45.91 17.51
C GLN A 399 -59.67 -45.12 17.94
N GLY A 400 -60.74 -45.16 17.14
CA GLY A 400 -61.96 -44.38 17.40
C GLY A 400 -62.68 -44.76 18.70
N THR A 401 -62.54 -45.99 19.18
CA THR A 401 -63.06 -46.43 20.49
C THR A 401 -62.19 -47.54 21.05
N TRP A 402 -61.75 -47.37 22.30
CA TRP A 402 -60.93 -48.36 23.01
C TRP A 402 -61.74 -49.63 23.31
N ASN A 403 -61.32 -50.76 22.74
CA ASN A 403 -61.95 -52.07 22.94
C ASN A 403 -61.10 -53.02 23.81
N SER A 404 -60.14 -52.49 24.57
CA SER A 404 -59.15 -53.28 25.35
C SER A 404 -58.20 -54.15 24.52
N VAL A 405 -58.12 -53.91 23.22
CA VAL A 405 -57.17 -54.53 22.29
C VAL A 405 -56.45 -53.42 21.51
N TRP A 406 -55.12 -53.50 21.43
CA TRP A 406 -54.34 -52.64 20.56
C TRP A 406 -54.50 -53.11 19.11
N ASP A 407 -54.95 -52.22 18.24
CA ASP A 407 -55.13 -52.48 16.81
C ASP A 407 -54.43 -51.38 16.01
N ASP A 408 -53.50 -51.79 15.15
CA ASP A 408 -52.64 -50.91 14.33
C ASP A 408 -53.18 -50.75 12.90
N SER A 409 -54.46 -51.06 12.67
CA SER A 409 -55.13 -50.93 11.37
C SER A 409 -55.92 -49.61 11.22
N PRO A 410 -55.90 -48.96 10.04
CA PRO A 410 -56.65 -47.72 9.80
C PRO A 410 -58.15 -48.01 9.69
N THR A 411 -58.95 -47.45 10.60
CA THR A 411 -60.43 -47.43 10.52
C THR A 411 -60.96 -46.23 9.78
#